data_AF-A0A536BBX7-F1
#
_entry.id   AF-A0A536BBX7-F1
#
_cell.length_a   1.000
_cell.length_b   1.000
_cell.length_c   1.000
_cell.angle_alpha   90.00
_cell.angle_beta   90.00
_cell.angle_gamma   90.00
#
_symmetry.space_group_name_H-M   'P 1'
#
loop_
_entity.id
_entity.type
_entity.pdbx_description
1 polymer ?
#
loop_
_entity_poly.entity_id
_entity_poly.type
_entity_poly.pdbx_seq_one_letter_code
_entity_poly.pdbx_strand_id
1 'polypeptide(L)'
;MIQRRLYIYIVAAASLGMLLIGLVNLGTTALDQLFRATPIYTNPRDSYAGFGAVTLVGLPVWGIHWWIAQRLARRNLDERASALRRLYLYAVLAATGVATAIFARGFLEHAAGFLLGTSNDGPSIARAFWGTVVLFALWLYHFRTAAVDRTIAGESGNSATLRRWYAYGLLVLGLAFLLFGARNLLQQVWILLVDSSQTIVPGSLVPSAMATMLTGLVVFGFHLQWTSRAPLAADDRSSTLRAVQGFVALAASVALALFGASQLSYYALARVLGIDHPGGVGGDILVAVAGPAATVVVFSLAWVWIRRQLTTDA
;
A
#
# COMPACT_ATOMS: atom_id res chain seq x y z
N MET A 1 22.13 -28.00 8.95
CA MET A 1 20.71 -27.97 8.50
C MET A 1 20.16 -26.57 8.22
N ILE A 2 20.47 -25.55 9.04
CA ILE A 2 20.02 -24.16 8.85
C ILE A 2 20.54 -23.52 7.55
N GLN A 3 21.83 -23.71 7.23
CA GLN A 3 22.47 -23.15 6.01
C GLN A 3 21.72 -23.55 4.72
N ARG A 4 21.32 -24.82 4.61
CA ARG A 4 20.54 -25.32 3.46
C ARG A 4 19.18 -24.64 3.34
N ARG A 5 18.46 -24.44 4.46
CA ARG A 5 17.17 -23.72 4.47
C ARG A 5 17.36 -22.28 4.02
N LEU A 6 18.37 -21.62 4.58
CA LEU A 6 18.69 -20.23 4.28
C LEU A 6 19.00 -20.05 2.78
N TYR A 7 19.86 -20.90 2.22
CA TYR A 7 20.16 -20.93 0.78
C TYR A 7 18.88 -21.05 -0.07
N ILE A 8 18.02 -22.04 0.23
CA ILE A 8 16.78 -22.27 -0.55
C ILE A 8 15.88 -21.03 -0.53
N TYR A 9 15.65 -20.43 0.63
CA TYR A 9 14.75 -19.28 0.77
C TYR A 9 15.33 -17.98 0.19
N ILE A 10 16.64 -17.74 0.30
CA ILE A 10 17.29 -16.58 -0.33
C ILE A 10 17.22 -16.69 -1.85
N VAL A 11 17.61 -17.84 -2.40
CA VAL A 11 17.59 -18.05 -3.86
C VAL A 11 16.16 -17.95 -4.39
N ALA A 12 15.20 -18.58 -3.71
CA ALA A 12 13.79 -18.46 -4.08
C ALA A 12 13.31 -17.00 -4.07
N ALA A 13 13.69 -16.21 -3.06
CA ALA A 13 13.27 -14.81 -2.96
C ALA A 13 13.86 -13.95 -4.08
N ALA A 14 15.16 -14.08 -4.34
CA ALA A 14 15.85 -13.35 -5.39
C ALA A 14 15.28 -13.68 -6.77
N SER A 15 15.11 -14.97 -7.08
CA SER A 15 14.54 -15.40 -8.36
C SER A 15 13.06 -15.05 -8.51
N LEU A 16 12.29 -14.99 -7.42
CA LEU A 16 10.92 -14.49 -7.45
C LEU A 16 10.87 -13.00 -7.80
N GLY A 17 11.78 -12.20 -7.23
CA GLY A 17 11.91 -10.78 -7.57
C GLY A 17 12.22 -10.59 -9.06
N MET A 18 13.18 -11.35 -9.59
CA MET A 18 13.48 -11.38 -11.03
C MET A 18 12.24 -11.75 -11.86
N LEU A 19 11.55 -12.84 -11.48
CA LEU A 19 10.35 -13.28 -12.18
C LEU A 19 9.25 -12.21 -12.21
N LEU A 20 8.98 -11.56 -11.07
CA LEU A 20 7.96 -10.53 -10.98
C LEU A 20 8.31 -9.29 -11.83
N ILE A 21 9.56 -8.83 -11.78
CA ILE A 21 10.04 -7.73 -12.63
C ILE A 21 9.89 -8.09 -14.11
N GLY A 22 10.31 -9.30 -14.48
CA GLY A 22 10.22 -9.78 -15.85
C GLY A 22 8.76 -9.85 -16.35
N LEU A 23 7.86 -10.48 -15.60
CA LEU A 23 6.45 -10.64 -15.99
C LEU A 23 5.70 -9.30 -16.09
N VAL A 24 5.88 -8.40 -15.11
CA VAL A 24 5.22 -7.08 -15.13
C VAL A 24 5.67 -6.28 -16.35
N ASN A 25 6.97 -6.26 -16.64
CA ASN A 25 7.50 -5.47 -17.75
C ASN A 25 7.31 -6.11 -19.13
N LEU A 26 7.29 -7.44 -19.24
CA LEU A 26 6.92 -8.12 -20.48
C LEU A 26 5.47 -7.78 -20.87
N GLY A 27 4.52 -7.88 -19.93
CA GLY A 27 3.14 -7.51 -20.23
C GLY A 27 2.99 -6.00 -20.48
N THR A 28 3.73 -5.16 -19.76
CA THR A 28 3.77 -3.71 -20.04
C THR A 28 4.25 -3.42 -21.47
N THR A 29 5.35 -4.04 -21.90
CA THR A 29 5.87 -3.92 -23.27
C THR A 29 4.86 -4.41 -24.30
N ALA A 30 4.19 -5.54 -24.04
CA ALA A 30 3.16 -6.08 -24.92
C ALA A 30 1.95 -5.15 -25.05
N LEU A 31 1.49 -4.56 -23.94
CA LEU A 31 0.38 -3.62 -23.94
C LEU A 31 0.75 -2.32 -24.68
N ASP A 32 1.99 -1.83 -24.50
CA ASP A 32 2.47 -0.64 -25.23
C ASP A 32 2.43 -0.88 -26.74
N GLN A 33 2.87 -2.04 -27.21
CA GLN A 33 2.81 -2.40 -28.62
C GLN A 33 1.36 -2.61 -29.12
N LEU A 34 0.53 -3.29 -28.33
CA LEU A 34 -0.87 -3.58 -28.66
C LEU A 34 -1.69 -2.29 -28.84
N PHE A 35 -1.52 -1.33 -27.93
CA PHE A 35 -2.25 -0.07 -27.96
C PHE A 35 -1.54 1.05 -28.73
N ARG A 36 -0.37 0.78 -29.32
CA ARG A 36 0.51 1.79 -29.94
C ARG A 36 0.75 2.98 -29.01
N ALA A 37 0.91 2.69 -27.72
CA ALA A 37 1.13 3.70 -26.69
C ALA A 37 2.53 4.31 -26.81
N THR A 38 2.74 5.48 -26.21
CA THR A 38 4.09 5.99 -25.94
C THR A 38 4.79 4.97 -25.05
N PRO A 39 5.85 4.31 -25.54
CA PRO A 39 6.44 3.20 -24.81
C PRO A 39 7.25 3.72 -23.63
N ILE A 40 7.20 3.01 -22.50
CA ILE A 40 8.03 3.32 -21.32
C ILE A 40 9.52 3.12 -21.64
N TYR A 41 9.80 2.16 -22.53
CA TYR A 41 11.15 1.80 -22.97
C TYR A 41 11.33 2.14 -24.45
N THR A 42 12.47 2.73 -24.79
CA THR A 42 12.73 3.27 -26.15
C THR A 42 12.71 2.21 -27.25
N ASN A 43 13.21 0.99 -26.98
CA ASN A 43 13.22 -0.12 -27.93
C ASN A 43 12.45 -1.32 -27.39
N PRO A 44 11.31 -1.71 -28.02
CA PRO A 44 10.52 -2.86 -27.55
C PRO A 44 11.27 -4.19 -27.71
N ARG A 45 12.15 -4.33 -28.72
CA ARG A 45 12.93 -5.57 -28.90
C ARG A 45 13.93 -5.77 -27.76
N ASP A 46 14.61 -4.70 -27.36
CA ASP A 46 15.55 -4.74 -26.22
C ASP A 46 14.80 -5.01 -24.92
N SER A 47 13.60 -4.46 -24.76
CA SER A 47 12.72 -4.72 -23.62
C SER A 47 12.29 -6.19 -23.53
N TYR A 48 11.84 -6.77 -24.65
CA TYR A 48 11.52 -8.19 -24.71
C TYR A 48 12.73 -9.08 -24.44
N ALA A 49 13.90 -8.75 -24.99
CA ALA A 49 15.13 -9.50 -24.75
C ALA A 49 15.54 -9.45 -23.27
N GLY A 50 15.57 -8.26 -22.68
CA GLY A 50 15.96 -8.05 -21.28
C GLY A 50 15.00 -8.71 -20.29
N PHE A 51 13.72 -8.34 -20.35
CA PHE A 51 12.71 -8.89 -19.44
C PHE A 51 12.40 -10.37 -19.72
N GLY A 52 12.54 -10.80 -20.98
CA GLY A 52 12.48 -12.20 -21.38
C GLY A 52 13.60 -13.01 -20.74
N ALA A 53 14.85 -12.56 -20.85
CA ALA A 53 16.00 -13.23 -20.22
C ALA A 53 15.84 -13.33 -18.69
N VAL A 54 15.45 -12.22 -18.03
CA VAL A 54 15.22 -12.21 -16.58
C VAL A 54 14.10 -13.18 -16.18
N THR A 55 13.01 -13.26 -16.97
CA THR A 55 11.91 -14.21 -16.73
C THR A 55 12.35 -15.65 -16.94
N LEU A 56 13.08 -15.93 -18.03
CA LEU A 56 13.57 -17.26 -18.38
C LEU A 56 14.52 -17.83 -17.32
N VAL A 57 15.29 -16.99 -16.64
CA VAL A 57 16.13 -17.40 -15.51
C VAL A 57 15.32 -17.44 -14.20
N GLY A 58 14.55 -16.40 -13.90
CA GLY A 58 13.82 -16.26 -12.64
C GLY A 58 12.77 -17.35 -12.45
N LEU A 59 12.02 -17.71 -13.50
CA LEU A 59 10.94 -18.69 -13.43
C LEU A 59 11.40 -20.09 -13.00
N PRO A 60 12.35 -20.75 -13.69
CA PRO A 60 12.78 -22.09 -13.30
C PRO A 60 13.52 -22.08 -11.95
N VAL A 61 14.36 -21.07 -11.68
CA VAL A 61 15.10 -20.99 -10.41
C VAL A 61 14.13 -20.85 -9.25
N TRP A 62 13.14 -19.96 -9.34
CA TRP A 62 12.11 -19.83 -8.31
C TRP A 62 11.27 -21.10 -8.21
N GLY A 63 10.77 -21.61 -9.34
CA GLY A 63 9.90 -22.78 -9.40
C GLY A 63 10.52 -24.01 -8.73
N ILE A 64 11.80 -24.30 -9.03
CA ILE A 64 12.54 -25.42 -8.45
C ILE A 64 12.78 -25.22 -6.96
N HIS A 65 13.34 -24.08 -6.53
CA HIS A 65 13.68 -23.86 -5.13
C HIS A 65 12.43 -23.79 -4.25
N TRP A 66 11.38 -23.16 -4.75
CA TRP A 66 10.10 -23.10 -4.06
C TRP A 66 9.40 -24.46 -4.02
N TRP A 67 9.44 -25.25 -5.09
CA TRP A 67 8.94 -26.63 -5.07
C TRP A 67 9.66 -27.49 -4.03
N ILE A 68 10.99 -27.39 -3.94
CA ILE A 68 11.78 -28.08 -2.91
C ILE A 68 11.35 -27.63 -1.51
N ALA A 69 11.23 -26.32 -1.28
CA ALA A 69 10.80 -25.77 0.00
C ALA A 69 9.41 -26.28 0.41
N GLN A 70 8.46 -26.31 -0.54
CA GLN A 70 7.12 -26.84 -0.32
C GLN A 70 7.13 -28.34 -0.03
N ARG A 71 7.95 -29.12 -0.74
CA ARG A 71 8.09 -30.56 -0.50
C ARG A 71 8.65 -30.85 0.88
N LEU A 72 9.64 -30.06 1.34
CA LEU A 72 10.19 -30.19 2.69
C LEU A 72 9.14 -29.84 3.76
N ALA A 73 8.39 -28.75 3.58
CA ALA A 73 7.34 -28.33 4.51
C ALA A 73 6.14 -29.28 4.58
N ARG A 74 5.91 -30.09 3.54
CA ARG A 74 4.90 -31.17 3.55
C ARG A 74 5.38 -32.43 4.27
N ARG A 75 6.68 -32.68 4.33
CA ARG A 75 7.27 -33.89 4.92
C ARG A 75 7.67 -33.72 6.38
N ASN A 76 7.95 -32.50 6.81
CA ASN A 76 8.43 -32.21 8.15
C ASN A 76 7.71 -30.98 8.75
N LEU A 77 7.06 -31.17 9.89
CA LEU A 77 6.40 -30.10 10.64
C LEU A 77 7.39 -29.03 11.12
N ASP A 78 8.64 -29.40 11.46
CA ASP A 78 9.68 -28.45 11.88
C ASP A 78 10.10 -27.50 10.75
N GLU A 79 10.01 -27.96 9.49
CA GLU A 79 10.23 -27.08 8.34
C GLU A 79 9.08 -26.09 8.19
N ARG A 80 7.85 -26.55 8.39
CA ARG A 80 6.65 -25.71 8.30
C ARG A 80 6.60 -24.66 9.43
N ALA A 81 7.03 -25.04 10.63
CA ALA A 81 7.16 -24.15 11.79
C ALA A 81 8.41 -23.26 11.75
N SER A 82 9.37 -23.54 10.86
CA SER A 82 10.66 -22.86 10.77
C SER A 82 10.53 -21.35 10.61
N ALA A 83 11.22 -20.58 11.46
CA ALA A 83 11.27 -19.13 11.38
C ALA A 83 11.80 -18.63 10.02
N LEU A 84 12.73 -19.35 9.37
CA LEU A 84 13.24 -18.97 8.05
C LEU A 84 12.18 -19.04 6.95
N ARG A 85 11.30 -20.05 7.02
CA ARG A 85 10.18 -20.19 6.09
C ARG A 85 9.17 -19.07 6.28
N ARG A 86 8.88 -18.74 7.54
CA ARG A 86 7.98 -17.64 7.92
C ARG A 86 8.56 -16.30 7.49
N LEU A 87 9.86 -16.10 7.65
CA LEU A 87 10.56 -14.90 7.21
C LEU A 87 10.42 -14.73 5.69
N TYR A 88 10.70 -15.78 4.91
CA TYR A 88 10.49 -15.76 3.46
C TYR A 88 9.03 -15.39 3.11
N LEU A 89 8.06 -16.09 3.70
CA LEU A 89 6.64 -15.89 3.39
C LEU A 89 6.19 -14.47 3.69
N TYR A 90 6.51 -13.95 4.88
CA TYR A 90 6.10 -12.61 5.28
C TYR A 90 6.88 -11.49 4.59
N ALA A 91 8.14 -11.72 4.22
CA ALA A 91 8.90 -10.78 3.38
C ALA A 91 8.30 -10.70 1.97
N VAL A 92 7.99 -11.84 1.35
CA VAL A 92 7.33 -11.88 0.03
C VAL A 92 5.94 -11.25 0.10
N LEU A 93 5.16 -11.54 1.15
CA LEU A 93 3.86 -10.92 1.36
C LEU A 93 3.94 -9.40 1.53
N ALA A 94 4.92 -8.90 2.29
CA ALA A 94 5.14 -7.47 2.44
C ALA A 94 5.49 -6.82 1.10
N ALA A 95 6.49 -7.36 0.40
CA ALA A 95 6.96 -6.82 -0.87
C ALA A 95 5.87 -6.83 -1.95
N THR A 96 5.21 -7.97 -2.14
CA THR A 96 4.13 -8.09 -3.13
C THR A 96 2.88 -7.33 -2.72
N GLY A 97 2.55 -7.25 -1.42
CA GLY A 97 1.41 -6.47 -0.94
C GLY A 97 1.59 -4.97 -1.16
N VAL A 98 2.77 -4.43 -0.86
CA VAL A 98 3.11 -3.02 -1.13
C VAL A 98 3.11 -2.75 -2.65
N ALA A 99 3.75 -3.62 -3.44
CA ALA A 99 3.77 -3.46 -4.88
C ALA A 99 2.35 -3.53 -5.49
N THR A 100 1.51 -4.47 -5.06
CA THR A 100 0.10 -4.54 -5.46
C THR A 100 -0.63 -3.25 -5.10
N ALA A 101 -0.42 -2.68 -3.90
CA ALA A 101 -1.05 -1.42 -3.52
C ALA A 101 -0.63 -0.25 -4.44
N ILE A 102 0.65 -0.18 -4.83
CA ILE A 102 1.15 0.85 -5.76
C ILE A 102 0.49 0.72 -7.13
N PHE A 103 0.51 -0.49 -7.72
CA PHE A 103 -0.10 -0.72 -9.04
C PHE A 103 -1.63 -0.55 -9.01
N ALA A 104 -2.29 -1.00 -7.94
CA ALA A 104 -3.73 -0.83 -7.78
C ALA A 104 -4.12 0.64 -7.62
N ARG A 105 -3.33 1.43 -6.86
CA ARG A 105 -3.51 2.88 -6.78
C ARG A 105 -3.37 3.51 -8.16
N GLY A 106 -2.31 3.18 -8.91
CA GLY A 106 -2.13 3.66 -10.27
C GLY A 106 -3.32 3.29 -11.16
N PHE A 107 -3.82 2.05 -11.08
CA PHE A 107 -4.99 1.62 -11.85
C PHE A 107 -6.23 2.46 -11.52
N LEU A 108 -6.52 2.65 -10.22
CA LEU A 108 -7.64 3.47 -9.76
C LEU A 108 -7.50 4.94 -10.18
N GLU A 109 -6.28 5.48 -10.17
CA GLU A 109 -5.99 6.86 -10.55
C GLU A 109 -6.24 7.09 -12.04
N HIS A 110 -5.72 6.23 -12.92
CA HIS A 110 -5.95 6.33 -14.35
C HIS A 110 -7.42 6.06 -14.71
N ALA A 111 -8.06 5.08 -14.04
CA ALA A 111 -9.48 4.79 -14.27
C ALA A 111 -10.38 5.94 -13.81
N ALA A 112 -10.14 6.51 -12.63
CA ALA A 112 -10.86 7.70 -12.16
C ALA A 112 -10.62 8.90 -13.10
N GLY A 113 -9.38 9.07 -13.56
CA GLY A 113 -9.03 10.12 -14.51
C GLY A 113 -9.82 10.02 -15.81
N PHE A 114 -9.95 8.80 -16.35
CA PHE A 114 -10.74 8.50 -17.54
C PHE A 114 -12.24 8.73 -17.31
N LEU A 115 -12.80 8.23 -16.20
CA LEU A 115 -14.22 8.40 -15.87
C LEU A 115 -14.61 9.88 -15.66
N LEU A 116 -13.69 10.68 -15.12
CA LEU A 116 -13.90 12.11 -14.90
C LEU A 116 -13.58 12.97 -16.14
N GLY A 117 -13.18 12.36 -17.26
CA GLY A 117 -12.83 13.09 -18.49
C GLY A 117 -11.54 13.90 -18.41
N THR A 118 -10.70 13.62 -17.40
CA THR A 118 -9.43 14.32 -17.14
C THR A 118 -8.23 13.63 -17.78
N SER A 119 -8.38 12.41 -18.29
CA SER A 119 -7.32 11.69 -18.99
C SER A 119 -7.91 10.76 -20.03
N ASN A 120 -7.21 10.65 -21.17
CA ASN A 120 -7.54 9.69 -22.22
C ASN A 120 -6.48 8.59 -22.37
N ASP A 121 -5.59 8.44 -21.36
CA ASP A 121 -4.50 7.45 -21.37
C ASP A 121 -4.98 6.05 -20.96
N GLY A 122 -5.74 5.41 -21.86
CA GLY A 122 -6.17 4.02 -21.73
C GLY A 122 -5.01 3.01 -21.54
N PRO A 123 -3.86 3.15 -22.24
CA PRO A 123 -2.71 2.28 -22.03
C PRO A 123 -2.20 2.24 -20.59
N SER A 124 -2.17 3.38 -19.89
CA SER A 124 -1.78 3.40 -18.46
C SER A 124 -2.72 2.59 -17.57
N ILE A 125 -4.03 2.60 -17.86
CA ILE A 125 -5.01 1.76 -17.14
C ILE A 125 -4.64 0.29 -17.32
N ALA A 126 -4.39 -0.14 -18.56
CA ALA A 126 -4.06 -1.52 -18.87
C ALA A 126 -2.74 -1.98 -18.22
N ARG A 127 -1.69 -1.14 -18.26
CA ARG A 127 -0.40 -1.42 -17.60
C ARG A 127 -0.56 -1.56 -16.09
N ALA A 128 -1.24 -0.62 -15.45
CA ALA A 128 -1.45 -0.64 -14.01
C ALA A 128 -2.30 -1.84 -13.57
N PHE A 129 -3.33 -2.18 -14.36
CA PHE A 129 -4.14 -3.38 -14.16
C PHE A 129 -3.30 -4.66 -14.28
N TRP A 130 -2.48 -4.79 -15.33
CA TRP A 130 -1.61 -5.94 -15.53
C TRP A 130 -0.65 -6.15 -14.34
N GLY A 131 0.05 -5.09 -13.92
CA GLY A 131 0.94 -5.16 -12.76
C GLY A 131 0.19 -5.55 -11.49
N THR A 132 -1.01 -5.00 -11.28
CA THR A 132 -1.88 -5.37 -10.15
C THR A 132 -2.21 -6.86 -10.16
N VAL A 133 -2.65 -7.41 -11.30
CA VAL A 133 -3.04 -8.81 -11.44
C VAL A 133 -1.86 -9.75 -11.15
N VAL A 134 -0.69 -9.49 -11.75
CA VAL A 134 0.51 -10.33 -11.55
C VAL A 134 0.93 -10.34 -10.08
N LEU A 135 1.08 -9.16 -9.48
CA LEU A 135 1.54 -9.03 -8.10
C LEU A 135 0.50 -9.59 -7.11
N PHE A 136 -0.78 -9.32 -7.33
CA PHE A 136 -1.85 -9.82 -6.46
C PHE A 136 -1.99 -11.34 -6.54
N ALA A 137 -1.82 -11.94 -7.72
CA ALA A 137 -1.85 -13.39 -7.86
C ALA A 137 -0.74 -14.06 -7.02
N LEU A 138 0.48 -13.53 -7.07
CA LEU A 138 1.60 -14.04 -6.27
C LEU A 138 1.42 -13.75 -4.78
N TRP A 139 0.92 -12.57 -4.41
CA TRP A 139 0.58 -12.25 -3.03
C TRP A 139 -0.46 -13.25 -2.48
N LEU A 140 -1.55 -13.49 -3.22
CA LEU A 140 -2.63 -14.39 -2.82
C LEU A 140 -2.14 -15.83 -2.66
N TYR A 141 -1.29 -16.29 -3.57
CA TYR A 141 -0.67 -17.61 -3.48
C TYR A 141 0.18 -17.78 -2.19
N HIS A 142 1.04 -16.81 -1.89
CA HIS A 142 1.86 -16.85 -0.68
C HIS A 142 1.02 -16.64 0.58
N PHE A 143 -0.06 -15.85 0.51
CA PHE A 143 -0.97 -15.61 1.63
C PHE A 143 -1.71 -16.88 2.01
N ARG A 144 -2.23 -17.60 1.02
CA ARG A 144 -2.85 -18.93 1.20
C ARG A 144 -1.85 -19.93 1.75
N THR A 145 -0.61 -19.93 1.24
CA THR A 145 0.45 -20.81 1.76
C THR A 145 0.74 -20.51 3.23
N ALA A 146 0.92 -19.25 3.61
CA ALA A 146 1.15 -18.86 5.00
C ALA A 146 -0.05 -19.18 5.91
N ALA A 147 -1.28 -19.03 5.41
CA ALA A 147 -2.49 -19.44 6.12
C ALA A 147 -2.49 -20.95 6.38
N VAL A 148 -2.27 -21.77 5.36
CA VAL A 148 -2.17 -23.24 5.47
C VAL A 148 -1.04 -23.66 6.40
N ASP A 149 0.11 -23.00 6.35
CA ASP A 149 1.22 -23.30 7.26
C ASP A 149 0.85 -22.98 8.71
N ARG A 150 0.10 -21.89 8.95
CA ARG A 150 -0.38 -21.54 10.30
C ARG A 150 -1.42 -22.52 10.82
N THR A 151 -2.34 -23.00 9.99
CA THR A 151 -3.38 -23.94 10.44
C THR A 151 -2.80 -25.30 10.83
N ILE A 152 -1.74 -25.76 10.14
CA ILE A 152 -1.16 -27.10 10.40
C ILE A 152 -0.09 -27.06 11.49
N ALA A 153 0.83 -26.09 11.46
CA ALA A 153 1.98 -26.08 12.38
C ALA A 153 1.82 -25.10 13.55
N GLY A 154 0.74 -24.33 13.57
CA GLY A 154 0.60 -23.18 14.48
C GLY A 154 1.61 -22.07 14.15
N GLU A 155 1.57 -21.02 14.97
CA GLU A 155 2.50 -19.92 14.90
C GLU A 155 2.65 -19.27 16.27
N SER A 156 3.89 -19.20 16.77
CA SER A 156 4.23 -18.64 18.07
C SER A 156 5.62 -17.99 18.02
N GLY A 157 5.98 -17.23 19.07
CA GLY A 157 7.31 -16.63 19.23
C GLY A 157 7.76 -15.78 18.03
N ASN A 158 8.93 -16.10 17.49
CA ASN A 158 9.53 -15.38 16.35
C ASN A 158 8.65 -15.42 15.10
N SER A 159 7.97 -16.54 14.83
CA SER A 159 7.10 -16.69 13.67
C SER A 159 5.88 -15.77 13.76
N ALA A 160 5.25 -15.69 14.93
CA ALA A 160 4.16 -14.74 15.19
C ALA A 160 4.65 -13.29 15.09
N THR A 161 5.87 -13.01 15.54
CA THR A 161 6.49 -11.68 15.44
C THR A 161 6.68 -11.26 13.97
N LEU A 162 7.12 -12.17 13.09
CA LEU A 162 7.25 -11.90 11.66
C LEU A 162 5.90 -11.63 10.99
N ARG A 163 4.86 -12.39 11.36
CA ARG A 163 3.49 -12.11 10.92
C ARG A 163 3.05 -10.71 11.33
N ARG A 164 3.30 -10.31 12.58
CA ARG A 164 2.92 -9.01 13.13
C ARG A 164 3.63 -7.86 12.42
N TRP A 165 4.94 -7.99 12.12
CA TRP A 165 5.67 -7.01 11.31
C TRP A 165 5.02 -6.78 9.96
N TYR A 166 4.69 -7.86 9.25
CA TYR A 166 3.94 -7.78 7.99
C TYR A 166 2.56 -7.13 8.21
N ALA A 167 1.76 -7.66 9.12
CA ALA A 167 0.37 -7.26 9.31
C ALA A 167 0.24 -5.79 9.75
N TYR A 168 1.00 -5.39 10.77
CA TYR A 168 0.96 -4.05 11.33
C TYR A 168 1.64 -3.02 10.44
N GLY A 169 2.69 -3.40 9.71
CA GLY A 169 3.28 -2.53 8.69
C GLY A 169 2.26 -2.15 7.61
N LEU A 170 1.52 -3.14 7.08
CA LEU A 170 0.49 -2.89 6.06
C LEU A 170 -0.75 -2.20 6.63
N LEU A 171 -1.10 -2.41 7.90
CA LEU A 171 -2.14 -1.64 8.59
C LEU A 171 -1.80 -0.14 8.67
N VAL A 172 -0.57 0.20 9.10
CA VAL A 172 -0.11 1.60 9.16
C VAL A 172 -0.09 2.21 7.78
N LEU A 173 0.47 1.51 6.79
CA LEU A 173 0.52 1.99 5.40
C LEU A 173 -0.88 2.23 4.83
N GLY A 174 -1.79 1.28 5.00
CA GLY A 174 -3.17 1.39 4.55
C GLY A 174 -3.91 2.53 5.24
N LEU A 175 -3.75 2.69 6.56
CA LEU A 175 -4.35 3.78 7.32
C LEU A 175 -3.81 5.14 6.86
N ALA A 176 -2.50 5.25 6.63
CA ALA A 176 -1.90 6.48 6.11
C ALA A 176 -2.49 6.84 4.74
N PHE A 177 -2.56 5.88 3.80
CA PHE A 177 -3.16 6.11 2.48
C PHE A 177 -4.64 6.52 2.60
N LEU A 178 -5.39 5.88 3.49
CA LEU A 178 -6.80 6.22 3.74
C LEU A 178 -6.95 7.66 4.23
N LEU A 179 -6.19 8.05 5.27
CA LEU A 179 -6.30 9.38 5.88
C LEU A 179 -5.78 10.49 4.96
N PHE A 180 -4.62 10.31 4.32
CA PHE A 180 -4.09 11.30 3.38
C PHE A 180 -4.96 11.41 2.13
N GLY A 181 -5.46 10.29 1.60
CA GLY A 181 -6.40 10.28 0.49
C GLY A 181 -7.70 11.01 0.83
N ALA A 182 -8.31 10.71 1.98
CA ALA A 182 -9.52 11.38 2.45
C ALA A 182 -9.31 12.88 2.68
N ARG A 183 -8.18 13.26 3.29
CA ARG A 183 -7.79 14.66 3.52
C ARG A 183 -7.62 15.42 2.21
N ASN A 184 -6.93 14.81 1.24
CA ASN A 184 -6.73 15.44 -0.07
C ASN A 184 -8.05 15.56 -0.84
N LEU A 185 -8.90 14.53 -0.80
CA LEU A 185 -10.19 14.57 -1.47
C LEU A 185 -11.11 15.63 -0.86
N LEU A 186 -11.17 15.72 0.46
CA LEU A 186 -11.93 16.74 1.17
C LEU A 186 -11.43 18.15 0.85
N GLN A 187 -10.11 18.37 0.80
CA GLN A 187 -9.54 19.64 0.35
C GLN A 187 -10.01 19.99 -1.06
N GLN A 188 -9.95 19.04 -2.00
CA GLN A 188 -10.33 19.32 -3.40
C GLN A 188 -11.83 19.64 -3.53
N VAL A 189 -12.69 18.86 -2.86
CA VAL A 189 -14.13 19.13 -2.83
C VAL A 189 -14.41 20.53 -2.28
N TRP A 190 -13.73 20.92 -1.19
CA TRP A 190 -13.86 22.26 -0.64
C TRP A 190 -13.47 23.35 -1.65
N ILE A 191 -12.32 23.21 -2.31
CA ILE A 191 -11.84 24.20 -3.29
C ILE A 191 -12.84 24.37 -4.43
N LEU A 192 -13.36 23.26 -4.97
CA LEU A 192 -14.34 23.29 -6.06
C LEU A 192 -15.68 23.92 -5.66
N LEU A 193 -16.06 23.84 -4.37
CA LEU A 193 -17.26 24.47 -3.84
C LEU A 193 -17.08 25.99 -3.62
N VAL A 194 -15.89 26.41 -3.22
CA VAL A 194 -15.58 27.82 -2.94
C VAL A 194 -15.27 28.59 -4.22
N ASP A 195 -14.41 28.03 -5.06
CA ASP A 195 -13.99 28.63 -6.32
C ASP A 195 -14.48 27.75 -7.48
N SER A 196 -15.73 27.97 -7.89
CA SER A 196 -16.36 27.22 -8.98
C SER A 196 -15.74 27.49 -10.35
N SER A 197 -14.81 28.45 -10.46
CA SER A 197 -14.01 28.65 -11.66
C SER A 197 -12.91 27.60 -11.81
N GLN A 198 -12.50 26.97 -10.70
CA GLN A 198 -11.60 25.81 -10.73
C GLN A 198 -12.33 24.64 -11.38
N THR A 199 -11.70 24.06 -12.38
CA THR A 199 -12.18 22.84 -13.03
C THR A 199 -11.30 21.67 -12.63
N ILE A 200 -11.84 20.45 -12.71
CA ILE A 200 -11.03 19.25 -12.56
C ILE A 200 -10.20 19.11 -13.85
N VAL A 201 -8.93 19.52 -13.80
CA VAL A 201 -8.03 19.49 -14.96
C VAL A 201 -7.33 18.12 -15.08
N PRO A 202 -6.90 17.71 -16.29
CA PRO A 202 -5.93 16.63 -16.45
C PRO A 202 -4.73 16.72 -15.52
N GLY A 203 -4.45 15.64 -14.77
CA GLY A 203 -3.41 15.63 -13.73
C GLY A 203 -3.83 16.25 -12.39
N SER A 204 -5.11 16.57 -12.21
CA SER A 204 -5.63 17.12 -10.95
C SER A 204 -5.50 16.15 -9.78
N LEU A 205 -5.52 16.74 -8.58
CA LEU A 205 -5.40 16.01 -7.32
C LEU A 205 -6.62 15.15 -7.00
N VAL A 206 -7.77 15.27 -7.71
CA VAL A 206 -8.99 14.50 -7.41
C VAL A 206 -8.84 13.00 -7.74
N PRO A 207 -8.55 12.57 -9.00
CA PRO A 207 -8.29 11.15 -9.29
C PRO A 207 -7.22 10.55 -8.38
N SER A 208 -6.14 11.28 -8.13
CA SER A 208 -5.04 10.84 -7.27
C SER A 208 -5.47 10.68 -5.81
N ALA A 209 -6.22 11.63 -5.27
CA ALA A 209 -6.76 11.58 -3.90
C ALA A 209 -7.75 10.43 -3.73
N MET A 210 -8.67 10.26 -4.68
CA MET A 210 -9.63 9.14 -4.71
C MET A 210 -8.89 7.80 -4.75
N ALA A 211 -7.95 7.63 -5.66
CA ALA A 211 -7.17 6.41 -5.78
C ALA A 211 -6.39 6.10 -4.50
N THR A 212 -5.73 7.10 -3.91
CA THR A 212 -4.99 6.94 -2.65
C THR A 212 -5.92 6.53 -1.51
N MET A 213 -7.08 7.18 -1.39
CA MET A 213 -8.09 6.88 -0.36
C MET A 213 -8.62 5.46 -0.50
N LEU A 214 -9.02 5.06 -1.72
CA LEU A 214 -9.62 3.76 -2.01
C LEU A 214 -8.60 2.62 -1.85
N THR A 215 -7.36 2.80 -2.32
CA THR A 215 -6.28 1.84 -2.04
C THR A 215 -6.05 1.70 -0.54
N GLY A 216 -5.98 2.83 0.18
CA GLY A 216 -5.85 2.84 1.63
C GLY A 216 -6.99 2.08 2.32
N LEU A 217 -8.24 2.33 1.92
CA LEU A 217 -9.42 1.65 2.44
C LEU A 217 -9.35 0.14 2.26
N VAL A 218 -8.97 -0.34 1.07
CA VAL A 218 -8.86 -1.77 0.78
C VAL A 218 -7.74 -2.41 1.58
N VAL A 219 -6.54 -1.82 1.58
CA VAL A 219 -5.37 -2.36 2.29
C VAL A 219 -5.61 -2.36 3.80
N PHE A 220 -6.08 -1.25 4.36
CA PHE A 220 -6.40 -1.11 5.78
C PHE A 220 -7.54 -2.05 6.17
N GLY A 221 -8.67 -2.02 5.46
CA GLY A 221 -9.84 -2.83 5.78
C GLY A 221 -9.56 -4.33 5.73
N PHE A 222 -8.83 -4.80 4.71
CA PHE A 222 -8.42 -6.20 4.61
C PHE A 222 -7.54 -6.62 5.80
N HIS A 223 -6.49 -5.86 6.10
CA HIS A 223 -5.55 -6.23 7.17
C HIS A 223 -6.17 -6.07 8.57
N LEU A 224 -7.05 -5.08 8.77
CA LEU A 224 -7.83 -4.91 9.98
C LEU A 224 -8.76 -6.11 10.19
N GLN A 225 -9.54 -6.46 9.17
CA GLN A 225 -10.45 -7.61 9.26
C GLN A 225 -9.66 -8.92 9.49
N TRP A 226 -8.54 -9.10 8.81
CA TRP A 226 -7.73 -10.31 8.94
C TRP A 226 -7.11 -10.45 10.33
N THR A 227 -6.53 -9.38 10.88
CA THR A 227 -5.91 -9.39 12.22
C THR A 227 -6.93 -9.45 13.35
N SER A 228 -8.16 -8.97 13.11
CA SER A 228 -9.25 -8.99 14.10
C SER A 228 -9.90 -10.38 14.27
N ARG A 229 -9.61 -11.36 13.40
CA ARG A 229 -10.14 -12.72 13.54
C ARG A 229 -9.48 -13.45 14.71
N ALA A 230 -10.27 -14.08 15.57
CA ALA A 230 -9.76 -15.13 16.46
C ALA A 230 -9.20 -16.28 15.60
N PRO A 231 -8.02 -16.88 15.90
CA PRO A 231 -7.20 -16.74 17.11
C PRO A 231 -6.12 -15.64 17.05
N LEU A 232 -5.91 -14.98 15.90
CA LEU A 232 -4.85 -13.97 15.73
C LEU A 232 -5.02 -12.79 16.68
N ALA A 233 -6.25 -12.29 16.80
CA ALA A 233 -6.56 -11.20 17.71
C ALA A 233 -6.25 -11.52 19.18
N ALA A 234 -6.39 -12.80 19.58
CA ALA A 234 -6.10 -13.25 20.93
C ALA A 234 -4.59 -13.33 21.20
N ASP A 235 -3.84 -13.93 20.26
CA ASP A 235 -2.38 -13.99 20.30
C ASP A 235 -1.74 -12.59 20.28
N ASP A 236 -2.35 -11.65 19.56
CA ASP A 236 -1.81 -10.30 19.40
C ASP A 236 -2.21 -9.33 20.54
N ARG A 237 -3.02 -9.74 21.53
CA ARG A 237 -3.43 -8.84 22.65
C ARG A 237 -2.25 -8.33 23.46
N SER A 238 -1.30 -9.19 23.79
CA SER A 238 -0.10 -8.83 24.56
C SER A 238 1.07 -8.36 23.69
N SER A 239 0.84 -8.17 22.38
CA SER A 239 1.91 -7.81 21.44
C SER A 239 2.32 -6.34 21.57
N THR A 240 3.60 -6.12 21.84
CA THR A 240 4.20 -4.77 21.80
C THR A 240 4.08 -4.11 20.42
N LEU A 241 4.17 -4.88 19.33
CA LEU A 241 4.01 -4.34 17.97
C LEU A 241 2.59 -3.83 17.70
N ARG A 242 1.57 -4.45 18.31
CA ARG A 242 0.18 -3.97 18.23
C ARG A 242 0.06 -2.62 18.93
N ALA A 243 0.61 -2.52 20.15
CA ALA A 243 0.61 -1.28 20.91
C ALA A 243 1.39 -0.18 20.17
N VAL A 244 2.61 -0.46 19.70
CA VAL A 244 3.43 0.48 18.91
C VAL A 244 2.68 0.96 17.67
N GLN A 245 2.04 0.06 16.93
CA GLN A 245 1.24 0.43 15.76
C GLN A 245 0.12 1.41 16.12
N GLY A 246 -0.63 1.13 17.20
CA GLY A 246 -1.72 2.00 17.66
C GLY A 246 -1.21 3.36 18.14
N PHE A 247 -0.12 3.40 18.91
CA PHE A 247 0.49 4.64 19.40
C PHE A 247 1.09 5.49 18.27
N VAL A 248 1.74 4.88 17.28
CA VAL A 248 2.25 5.59 16.11
C VAL A 248 1.10 6.22 15.32
N ALA A 249 0.02 5.47 15.08
CA ALA A 249 -1.17 5.97 14.39
C ALA A 249 -1.86 7.10 15.18
N LEU A 250 -1.95 6.97 16.50
CA LEU A 250 -2.48 8.00 17.39
C LEU A 250 -1.61 9.26 17.36
N ALA A 251 -0.30 9.12 17.57
CA ALA A 251 0.64 10.24 17.61
C ALA A 251 0.67 11.00 16.29
N ALA A 252 0.70 10.30 15.15
CA ALA A 252 0.62 10.91 13.83
C ALA A 252 -0.70 11.68 13.65
N SER A 253 -1.83 11.11 14.09
CA SER A 253 -3.14 11.75 13.98
C SER A 253 -3.24 13.00 14.85
N VAL A 254 -2.74 12.96 16.09
CA VAL A 254 -2.65 14.12 16.98
C VAL A 254 -1.76 15.21 16.37
N ALA A 255 -0.55 14.85 15.94
CA ALA A 255 0.41 15.80 15.39
C ALA A 255 -0.14 16.50 14.14
N LEU A 256 -0.77 15.76 13.22
CA LEU A 256 -1.35 16.32 12.00
C LEU A 256 -2.60 17.17 12.28
N ALA A 257 -3.44 16.76 13.24
CA ALA A 257 -4.57 17.59 13.68
C ALA A 257 -4.10 18.92 14.29
N LEU A 258 -3.08 18.89 15.17
CA LEU A 258 -2.50 20.09 15.77
C LEU A 258 -1.81 20.97 14.73
N PHE A 259 -1.10 20.37 13.76
CA PHE A 259 -0.50 21.09 12.65
C PHE A 259 -1.56 21.84 11.84
N GLY A 260 -2.64 21.17 11.43
CA GLY A 260 -3.76 21.82 10.74
C GLY A 260 -4.42 22.92 11.58
N ALA A 261 -4.62 22.69 12.87
CA ALA A 261 -5.21 23.68 13.78
C ALA A 261 -4.31 24.91 13.96
N SER A 262 -2.99 24.71 14.00
CA SER A 262 -2.02 25.81 14.05
C SER A 262 -2.05 26.67 12.79
N GLN A 263 -2.19 26.04 11.61
CA GLN A 263 -2.33 26.75 10.34
C GLN A 263 -3.64 27.53 10.28
N LEU A 264 -4.77 26.96 10.73
CA LEU A 264 -6.04 27.69 10.82
C LEU A 264 -5.94 28.88 11.79
N SER A 265 -5.30 28.69 12.94
CA SER A 265 -5.08 29.76 13.93
C SER A 265 -4.22 30.87 13.36
N TYR A 266 -3.18 30.52 12.60
CA TYR A 266 -2.34 31.48 11.87
C TYR A 266 -3.17 32.32 10.90
N TYR A 267 -3.98 31.69 10.04
CA TYR A 267 -4.83 32.43 9.09
C TYR A 267 -5.83 33.36 9.79
N ALA A 268 -6.47 32.89 10.88
CA ALA A 268 -7.40 33.69 11.66
C ALA A 268 -6.72 34.89 12.32
N LEU A 269 -5.60 34.67 13.02
CA LEU A 269 -4.85 35.73 13.69
C LEU A 269 -4.29 36.74 12.71
N ALA A 270 -3.70 36.28 11.60
CA ALA A 270 -3.17 37.17 10.58
C ALA A 270 -4.27 38.09 10.02
N ARG A 271 -5.49 37.57 9.82
CA ARG A 271 -6.61 38.37 9.35
C ARG A 271 -7.09 39.40 10.37
N VAL A 272 -7.15 39.03 11.66
CA VAL A 272 -7.46 39.94 12.77
C VAL A 272 -6.43 41.06 12.90
N LEU A 273 -5.16 40.75 12.62
CA LEU A 273 -4.05 41.71 12.64
C LEU A 273 -3.93 42.55 11.37
N GLY A 274 -4.87 42.43 10.41
CA GLY A 274 -4.88 43.23 9.19
C GLY A 274 -3.89 42.78 8.11
N ILE A 275 -3.41 41.53 8.15
CA ILE A 275 -2.60 40.95 7.08
C ILE A 275 -3.55 40.47 5.97
N ASP A 276 -3.48 41.09 4.79
CA ASP A 276 -4.36 40.78 3.67
C ASP A 276 -4.04 39.44 2.98
N HIS A 277 -2.75 39.08 2.91
CA HIS A 277 -2.25 37.87 2.24
C HIS A 277 -1.41 36.98 3.18
N PRO A 278 -2.00 36.40 4.24
CA PRO A 278 -1.30 35.52 5.15
C PRO A 278 -0.66 34.34 4.42
N GLY A 279 0.60 34.04 4.75
CA GLY A 279 1.36 32.94 4.13
C GLY A 279 1.75 33.17 2.67
N GLY A 280 1.64 34.40 2.15
CA GLY A 280 1.93 34.71 0.75
C GLY A 280 0.85 34.24 -0.22
N VAL A 281 -0.35 33.92 0.28
CA VAL A 281 -1.46 33.50 -0.57
C VAL A 281 -2.06 34.72 -1.26
N GLY A 282 -1.78 34.86 -2.56
CA GLY A 282 -2.34 35.94 -3.40
C GLY A 282 -3.82 35.77 -3.78
N GLY A 283 -4.44 34.63 -3.41
CA GLY A 283 -5.82 34.27 -3.76
C GLY A 283 -6.80 34.27 -2.57
N ASP A 284 -7.99 33.71 -2.80
CA ASP A 284 -9.07 33.64 -1.81
C ASP A 284 -8.66 32.85 -0.55
N ILE A 285 -8.78 33.49 0.62
CA ILE A 285 -8.48 32.87 1.91
C ILE A 285 -9.31 31.62 2.17
N LEU A 286 -10.53 31.54 1.62
CA LEU A 286 -11.40 30.36 1.73
C LEU A 286 -10.81 29.14 0.99
N VAL A 287 -10.06 29.37 -0.09
CA VAL A 287 -9.27 28.33 -0.77
C VAL A 287 -8.03 27.97 0.04
N ALA A 288 -7.36 28.97 0.64
CA ALA A 288 -6.16 28.78 1.45
C ALA A 288 -6.40 27.87 2.68
N VAL A 289 -7.54 28.04 3.35
CA VAL A 289 -7.89 27.28 4.55
C VAL A 289 -8.37 25.86 4.26
N ALA A 290 -8.68 25.51 3.00
CA ALA A 290 -9.19 24.20 2.61
C ALA A 290 -8.27 23.05 3.06
N GLY A 291 -6.96 23.23 2.87
CA GLY A 291 -5.96 22.22 3.26
C GLY A 291 -5.85 22.02 4.78
N PRO A 292 -5.60 23.08 5.56
CA PRO A 292 -5.62 23.01 7.02
C PRO A 292 -6.93 22.47 7.59
N ALA A 293 -8.08 22.95 7.10
CA ALA A 293 -9.40 22.51 7.56
C ALA A 293 -9.63 21.01 7.31
N ALA A 294 -9.35 20.54 6.10
CA ALA A 294 -9.46 19.11 5.77
C ALA A 294 -8.52 18.26 6.65
N THR A 295 -7.34 18.78 6.97
CA THR A 295 -6.38 18.11 7.87
C THR A 295 -6.94 17.98 9.27
N VAL A 296 -7.46 19.07 9.85
CA VAL A 296 -8.08 19.03 11.18
C VAL A 296 -9.24 18.05 11.22
N VAL A 297 -10.16 18.12 10.25
CA VAL A 297 -11.34 17.25 10.19
C VAL A 297 -10.94 15.77 10.16
N VAL A 298 -10.11 15.38 9.20
CA VAL A 298 -9.77 13.96 9.00
C VAL A 298 -8.94 13.40 10.15
N PHE A 299 -7.89 14.11 10.57
CA PHE A 299 -6.98 13.59 11.58
C PHE A 299 -7.54 13.70 13.01
N SER A 300 -8.45 14.64 13.30
CA SER A 300 -9.15 14.67 14.60
C SER A 300 -10.16 13.53 14.72
N LEU A 301 -10.89 13.19 13.65
CA LEU A 301 -11.77 12.01 13.64
C LEU A 301 -10.98 10.72 13.83
N ALA A 302 -9.85 10.58 13.13
CA ALA A 302 -8.94 9.46 13.30
C ALA A 302 -8.39 9.37 14.72
N TRP A 303 -7.94 10.50 15.29
CA TRP A 303 -7.50 10.57 16.68
C TRP A 303 -8.58 10.06 17.64
N VAL A 304 -9.80 10.59 17.59
CA VAL A 304 -10.88 10.17 18.49
C VAL A 304 -11.19 8.68 18.34
N TRP A 305 -11.23 8.18 17.11
CA TRP A 305 -11.48 6.76 16.84
C TRP A 305 -10.37 5.85 17.39
N ILE A 306 -9.10 6.14 17.10
CA ILE A 306 -7.95 5.34 17.57
C ILE A 306 -7.85 5.40 19.10
N ARG A 307 -8.08 6.56 19.70
CA ARG A 307 -8.09 6.71 21.16
C ARG A 307 -9.13 5.79 21.80
N ARG A 308 -10.36 5.75 21.27
CA ARG A 308 -11.42 4.87 21.78
C ARG A 308 -11.02 3.40 21.66
N GLN A 309 -10.44 3.01 20.53
CA GLN A 309 -9.95 1.65 20.31
C GLN A 309 -8.86 1.25 21.32
N LEU A 310 -7.89 2.12 21.56
CA LEU A 310 -6.82 1.86 22.53
C LEU A 310 -7.35 1.77 23.96
N THR A 311 -8.35 2.57 24.33
CA THR A 311 -8.97 2.48 25.66
C THR A 311 -9.79 1.21 25.88
N THR A 312 -10.36 0.62 24.82
CA THR A 312 -11.06 -0.66 24.92
C THR A 312 -10.11 -1.86 24.94
N ASP A 313 -8.88 -1.67 24.47
CA ASP A 313 -7.85 -2.70 24.41
C ASP A 313 -6.97 -2.77 25.68
N ALA A 314 -7.02 -1.73 26.53
CA ALA A 314 -6.29 -1.62 27.80
C ALA A 314 -7.05 -2.28 28.96
#